data_AF-A0A2V8E927-F1
#
_entry.id   AF-A0A2V8E927-F1
#
_cell.length_a   1.000
_cell.length_b   1.000
_cell.length_c   1.000
_cell.angle_alpha   90.00
_cell.angle_beta   90.00
_cell.angle_gamma   90.00
#
_symmetry.space_group_name_H-M   'P 1'
#
loop_
_entity.id
_entity.type
_entity.pdbx_description
1 polymer ?
#
loop_
_entity_poly.entity_id
_entity_poly.type
_entity_poly.pdbx_seq_one_letter_code
_entity_poly.pdbx_strand_id
1 'polypeptide(L)'
;ILFGTMFPTLSEAVTGTRLTVAAPFFTKWMAPVGLMLLFLTGVGPLLAWRKSTIANLRSQFIWPTTSGIVVGGVLPALGLRVWSSGLCFALSAFVTATIAQEYLRGANVRRRNTGTDFLTAMVGLVGRNKRRYGGYIVHLGIVLMFLGFAGAAYKIDRQVALKLGEEIKVGRYTLRNDGIKVHDDGQKQMTTAYISVFQDGKQIDTLYPAKWAFHRHENSPTTEVGIRRGFAEDLYLVMPSNDPVTAASQVAPLEIVINPLVDWIWFGFGVIALGIGIALLPERAYSFALANVPAEAATTTVLVLMLIAGGTSSLRAQAGMPAGGGAETQTSYYARTEFEKRMQHDIVCTCGCGHVNIAECRKDPCATSHNMRRELAALVDEGKSREEILAAFVQRYGSQEMLGAPIDKGFSRLAWLLPIGVGGGAACVVGLVAVRWSRKHPAAPDAPAADPELDQRLDDELRDLD
;
A
#
# COMPACT_ATOMS: atom_id res chain seq x y z
N ILE A 1 -5.66 2.95 16.57
CA ILE A 1 -6.13 4.16 15.85
C ILE A 1 -6.70 5.16 16.84
N LEU A 2 -7.82 4.85 17.52
CA LEU A 2 -8.47 5.74 18.51
C LEU A 2 -7.50 6.37 19.52
N PHE A 3 -6.58 5.58 20.07
CA PHE A 3 -5.56 6.10 20.99
C PHE A 3 -4.69 7.18 20.35
N GLY A 4 -4.10 6.91 19.16
CA GLY A 4 -3.23 7.86 18.47
C GLY A 4 -3.94 9.16 18.07
N THR A 5 -5.22 9.08 17.70
CA THR A 5 -6.04 10.26 17.37
C THR A 5 -6.45 11.07 18.60
N MET A 6 -6.67 10.42 19.75
CA MET A 6 -7.02 11.09 21.01
C MET A 6 -5.81 11.57 21.81
N PHE A 7 -4.61 11.06 21.52
CA PHE A 7 -3.40 11.35 22.28
C PHE A 7 -3.02 12.85 22.29
N PRO A 8 -3.15 13.63 21.20
CA PRO A 8 -2.97 15.08 21.22
C PRO A 8 -3.81 15.80 22.28
N THR A 9 -5.11 15.49 22.36
CA THR A 9 -6.05 16.09 23.31
C THR A 9 -5.76 15.65 24.75
N LEU A 10 -5.38 14.38 24.94
CA LEU A 10 -4.98 13.89 26.26
C LEU A 10 -3.69 14.58 26.75
N SER A 11 -2.73 14.78 25.87
CA SER A 11 -1.49 15.50 26.20
C SER A 11 -1.76 16.95 26.59
N GLU A 12 -2.62 17.63 25.84
CA GLU A 12 -3.02 19.00 26.14
C GLU A 12 -3.68 19.09 27.53
N ALA A 13 -4.59 18.17 27.84
CA ALA A 13 -5.28 18.14 29.13
C ALA A 13 -4.34 17.86 30.33
N VAL A 14 -3.30 17.04 30.14
CA VAL A 14 -2.39 16.63 31.23
C VAL A 14 -1.16 17.54 31.36
N THR A 15 -0.57 17.93 30.24
CA THR A 15 0.72 18.65 30.19
C THR A 15 0.57 20.13 29.87
N GLY A 16 -0.62 20.59 29.48
CA GLY A 16 -0.85 21.95 28.99
C GLY A 16 -0.26 22.23 27.60
N THR A 17 0.35 21.22 26.96
CA THR A 17 0.93 21.35 25.62
C THR A 17 0.37 20.31 24.67
N ARG A 18 -0.02 20.76 23.48
CA ARG A 18 -0.49 19.89 22.41
C ARG A 18 0.69 19.33 21.61
N LEU A 19 0.61 18.05 21.29
CA LEU A 19 1.57 17.34 20.45
C LEU A 19 0.86 16.83 19.19
N THR A 20 1.62 16.60 18.13
CA THR A 20 1.09 16.06 16.88
C THR A 20 1.45 14.59 16.72
N VAL A 21 0.50 13.82 16.20
CA VAL A 21 0.67 12.41 15.86
C VAL A 21 0.30 12.26 14.39
N ALA A 22 1.30 12.36 13.51
CA ALA A 22 1.12 12.31 12.06
C ALA A 22 1.58 10.97 11.46
N ALA A 23 1.69 10.92 10.12
CA ALA A 23 2.03 9.71 9.36
C ALA A 23 3.24 8.92 9.91
N PRO A 24 4.36 9.53 10.34
CA PRO A 24 5.50 8.77 10.85
C PRO A 24 5.17 7.85 12.04
N PHE A 25 4.31 8.32 12.95
CA PHE A 25 3.87 7.50 14.09
C PHE A 25 3.02 6.31 13.64
N PHE A 26 2.03 6.55 12.77
CA PHE A 26 1.13 5.50 12.30
C PHE A 26 1.87 4.46 11.45
N THR A 27 2.74 4.88 10.53
CA THR A 27 3.52 3.97 9.69
C THR A 27 4.37 3.01 10.54
N LYS A 28 4.96 3.50 11.64
CA LYS A 28 5.76 2.68 12.56
C LYS A 28 4.93 1.61 13.28
N TRP A 29 3.69 1.91 13.70
CA TRP A 29 2.83 0.96 14.42
C TRP A 29 1.98 0.07 13.52
N MET A 30 1.51 0.58 12.39
CA MET A 30 0.62 -0.16 11.49
C MET A 30 1.37 -1.26 10.75
N ALA A 31 2.65 -1.08 10.44
CA ALA A 31 3.46 -2.12 9.78
C ALA A 31 3.49 -3.47 10.54
N PRO A 32 3.91 -3.55 11.83
CA PRO A 32 3.94 -4.81 12.55
C PRO A 32 2.54 -5.40 12.79
N VAL A 33 1.54 -4.55 13.04
CA VAL A 33 0.13 -4.99 13.20
C VAL A 33 -0.38 -5.60 11.90
N GLY A 34 -0.14 -4.96 10.75
CA GLY A 34 -0.51 -5.46 9.44
C GLY A 34 0.14 -6.80 9.12
N LEU A 35 1.45 -6.95 9.39
CA LEU A 35 2.15 -8.23 9.19
C LEU A 35 1.59 -9.35 10.09
N MET A 36 1.25 -9.04 11.35
CA MET A 36 0.62 -10.00 12.25
C MET A 36 -0.77 -10.43 11.73
N LEU A 37 -1.59 -9.49 11.27
CA LEU A 37 -2.90 -9.80 10.69
C LEU A 37 -2.77 -10.65 9.43
N LEU A 38 -1.83 -10.32 8.55
CA LEU A 38 -1.54 -11.09 7.35
C LEU A 38 -1.11 -12.53 7.70
N PHE A 39 -0.26 -12.70 8.71
CA PHE A 39 0.10 -14.03 9.21
C PHE A 39 -1.12 -14.80 9.72
N LEU A 40 -1.95 -14.17 10.56
CA LEU A 40 -3.17 -14.80 11.10
C LEU A 40 -4.17 -15.19 10.01
N THR A 41 -4.25 -14.42 8.92
CA THR A 41 -5.04 -14.77 7.73
C THR A 41 -4.65 -16.12 7.13
N GLY A 42 -3.35 -16.46 7.11
CA GLY A 42 -2.88 -17.75 6.59
C GLY A 42 -2.92 -18.88 7.63
N VAL A 43 -2.81 -18.56 8.92
CA VAL A 43 -2.87 -19.56 10.00
C VAL A 43 -4.30 -20.05 10.23
N GLY A 44 -5.27 -19.13 10.24
CA GLY A 44 -6.67 -19.42 10.58
C GLY A 44 -7.27 -20.59 9.81
N PRO A 45 -7.20 -20.62 8.46
CA PRO A 45 -7.75 -21.71 7.66
C PRO A 45 -7.12 -23.09 7.91
N LEU A 46 -5.87 -23.12 8.39
CA LEU A 46 -5.14 -24.37 8.62
C LEU A 46 -5.43 -24.99 9.99
N LEU A 47 -5.97 -24.23 10.94
CA LEU A 47 -6.25 -24.73 12.29
C LEU A 47 -7.66 -25.35 12.35
N ALA A 48 -7.74 -26.65 12.64
CA ALA A 48 -9.03 -27.31 12.87
C ALA A 48 -9.64 -26.92 14.23
N TRP A 49 -10.95 -26.67 14.27
CA TRP A 49 -11.69 -26.11 15.42
C TRP A 49 -11.80 -27.03 16.65
N ARG A 50 -11.36 -28.31 16.61
CA ARG A 50 -11.61 -29.26 17.72
C ARG A 50 -10.39 -30.04 18.22
N LYS A 51 -9.68 -30.77 17.35
CA LYS A 51 -8.42 -31.47 17.67
C LYS A 51 -7.54 -31.49 16.43
N SER A 52 -6.33 -30.95 16.54
CA SER A 52 -5.30 -31.11 15.51
C SER A 52 -4.18 -31.95 16.11
N THR A 53 -3.94 -33.14 15.58
CA THR A 53 -2.73 -33.89 15.91
C THR A 53 -1.52 -33.10 15.39
N ILE A 54 -0.38 -33.20 16.08
CA ILE A 54 0.87 -32.53 15.66
C ILE A 54 1.27 -32.97 14.24
N ALA A 55 0.97 -34.23 13.88
CA ALA A 55 1.19 -34.77 12.54
C ALA A 55 0.32 -34.05 11.48
N ASN A 56 -0.97 -33.85 11.73
CA ASN A 56 -1.86 -33.13 10.82
C ASN A 56 -1.48 -31.64 10.72
N LEU A 57 -1.12 -31.02 11.85
CA LEU A 57 -0.66 -29.63 11.85
C LEU A 57 0.62 -29.48 11.00
N ARG A 58 1.58 -30.39 11.12
CA ARG A 58 2.79 -30.39 10.31
C ARG A 58 2.47 -30.55 8.82
N SER A 59 1.58 -31.48 8.45
CA SER A 59 1.23 -31.73 7.04
C SER A 59 0.46 -30.57 6.40
N GLN A 60 -0.30 -29.81 7.20
CA GLN A 60 -1.03 -28.62 6.77
C GLN A 60 -0.14 -27.39 6.57
N PHE A 61 0.88 -27.22 7.42
CA PHE A 61 1.76 -26.05 7.40
C PHE A 61 2.99 -26.20 6.50
N ILE A 62 3.41 -27.43 6.16
CA ILE A 62 4.67 -27.65 5.42
C ILE A 62 4.70 -26.88 4.09
N TRP A 63 3.65 -26.97 3.27
CA TRP A 63 3.61 -26.32 1.96
C TRP A 63 3.53 -24.79 2.05
N PRO A 64 2.61 -24.21 2.85
CA PRO A 64 2.59 -22.76 3.08
C PRO A 64 3.91 -22.22 3.63
N THR A 65 4.49 -22.87 4.65
CA THR A 65 5.72 -22.39 5.28
C THR A 65 6.92 -22.51 4.33
N THR A 66 7.03 -23.60 3.56
CA THR A 66 8.08 -23.72 2.54
C THR A 66 7.93 -22.65 1.46
N SER A 67 6.71 -22.36 0.99
CA SER A 67 6.45 -21.25 0.05
C SER A 67 6.95 -19.91 0.59
N GLY A 68 6.60 -19.59 1.83
CA GLY A 68 7.06 -18.37 2.50
C GLY A 68 8.58 -18.29 2.65
N ILE A 69 9.24 -19.39 3.05
CA ILE A 69 10.70 -19.46 3.20
C ILE A 69 11.40 -19.31 1.85
N VAL A 70 10.91 -19.98 0.79
CA VAL A 70 11.49 -19.90 -0.56
C VAL A 70 11.40 -18.47 -1.07
N VAL A 71 10.23 -17.83 -0.99
CA VAL A 71 10.08 -16.42 -1.40
C VAL A 71 10.94 -15.50 -0.54
N GLY A 72 10.96 -15.72 0.78
CA GLY A 72 11.80 -14.96 1.72
C GLY A 72 13.31 -15.11 1.47
N GLY A 73 13.77 -16.23 0.94
CA GLY A 73 15.18 -16.47 0.60
C GLY A 73 15.56 -16.01 -0.82
N VAL A 74 14.68 -16.19 -1.79
CA VAL A 74 14.92 -15.84 -3.21
C VAL A 74 14.92 -14.33 -3.43
N LEU A 75 13.98 -13.58 -2.83
CA LEU A 75 13.86 -12.15 -3.09
C LEU A 75 15.11 -11.34 -2.67
N PRO A 76 15.73 -11.58 -1.49
CA PRO A 76 17.00 -10.95 -1.14
C PRO A 76 18.14 -11.31 -2.10
N ALA A 77 18.16 -12.55 -2.61
CA ALA A 77 19.15 -12.99 -3.61
C ALA A 77 19.00 -12.24 -4.94
N LEU A 78 17.78 -11.84 -5.29
CA LEU A 78 17.47 -10.99 -6.46
C LEU A 78 17.70 -9.49 -6.22
N GLY A 79 18.24 -9.09 -5.05
CA GLY A 79 18.58 -7.70 -4.74
C GLY A 79 17.49 -6.92 -3.98
N LEU A 80 16.36 -7.53 -3.65
CA LEU A 80 15.30 -6.92 -2.85
C LEU A 80 15.60 -7.06 -1.35
N ARG A 81 16.42 -6.14 -0.81
CA ARG A 81 17.04 -6.28 0.54
C ARG A 81 16.30 -5.56 1.68
N VAL A 82 15.09 -5.04 1.47
CA VAL A 82 14.34 -4.38 2.56
C VAL A 82 13.62 -5.42 3.42
N TRP A 83 14.01 -5.54 4.69
CA TRP A 83 13.49 -6.56 5.61
C TRP A 83 11.96 -6.53 5.78
N SER A 84 11.37 -5.35 5.98
CA SER A 84 9.91 -5.22 6.17
C SER A 84 9.12 -5.67 4.94
N SER A 85 9.56 -5.27 3.73
CA SER A 85 8.95 -5.73 2.48
C SER A 85 9.22 -7.19 2.20
N GLY A 86 10.43 -7.69 2.48
CA GLY A 86 10.79 -9.10 2.33
C GLY A 86 9.92 -10.01 3.19
N LEU A 87 9.72 -9.64 4.46
CA LEU A 87 8.80 -10.36 5.35
C LEU A 87 7.35 -10.28 4.87
N CYS A 88 6.90 -9.12 4.37
CA CYS A 88 5.59 -8.98 3.77
C CYS A 88 5.41 -9.93 2.58
N PHE A 89 6.38 -9.99 1.64
CA PHE A 89 6.34 -10.89 0.51
C PHE A 89 6.34 -12.38 0.92
N ALA A 90 7.14 -12.75 1.91
CA ALA A 90 7.17 -14.11 2.45
C ALA A 90 5.82 -14.50 3.08
N LEU A 91 5.22 -13.60 3.86
CA LEU A 91 3.89 -13.82 4.45
C LEU A 91 2.79 -13.86 3.38
N SER A 92 2.84 -12.99 2.37
CA SER A 92 1.93 -13.05 1.23
C SER A 92 2.03 -14.40 0.50
N ALA A 93 3.24 -14.91 0.26
CA ALA A 93 3.45 -16.22 -0.34
C ALA A 93 2.94 -17.38 0.55
N PHE A 94 3.12 -17.27 1.86
CA PHE A 94 2.55 -18.21 2.85
C PHE A 94 1.02 -18.23 2.77
N VAL A 95 0.37 -17.07 2.82
CA VAL A 95 -1.10 -16.96 2.78
C VAL A 95 -1.66 -17.43 1.44
N THR A 96 -1.06 -17.02 0.32
CA THR A 96 -1.48 -17.47 -1.02
C THR A 96 -1.35 -18.98 -1.14
N ALA A 97 -0.27 -19.58 -0.63
CA ALA A 97 -0.10 -21.03 -0.63
C ALA A 97 -1.12 -21.74 0.27
N THR A 98 -1.47 -21.18 1.43
CA THR A 98 -2.58 -21.68 2.25
C THR A 98 -3.89 -21.68 1.48
N ILE A 99 -4.26 -20.55 0.86
CA ILE A 99 -5.50 -20.42 0.11
C ILE A 99 -5.52 -21.41 -1.07
N ALA A 100 -4.43 -21.48 -1.83
CA ALA A 100 -4.30 -22.42 -2.95
C ALA A 100 -4.43 -23.88 -2.46
N GLN A 101 -3.78 -24.23 -1.35
CA GLN A 101 -3.88 -25.56 -0.75
C GLN A 101 -5.33 -25.93 -0.41
N GLU A 102 -6.10 -25.02 0.18
CA GLU A 102 -7.52 -25.25 0.52
C GLU A 102 -8.37 -25.47 -0.74
N TYR A 103 -8.17 -24.67 -1.78
CA TYR A 103 -8.86 -24.85 -3.07
C TYR A 103 -8.50 -26.18 -3.74
N LEU A 104 -7.21 -26.52 -3.82
CA LEU A 104 -6.73 -27.73 -4.47
C LEU A 104 -7.21 -28.99 -3.73
N ARG A 105 -7.16 -28.99 -2.39
CA ARG A 105 -7.64 -30.11 -1.57
C ARG A 105 -9.15 -30.28 -1.73
N GLY A 106 -9.93 -29.21 -1.57
CA GLY A 106 -11.39 -29.28 -1.70
C GLY A 106 -11.84 -29.71 -3.10
N ALA A 107 -11.19 -29.21 -4.15
CA ALA A 107 -11.51 -29.59 -5.53
C ALA A 107 -11.18 -31.07 -5.81
N ASN A 108 -10.06 -31.57 -5.28
CA ASN A 108 -9.66 -32.97 -5.44
C ASN A 108 -10.56 -33.95 -4.69
N VAL A 109 -11.01 -33.62 -3.48
CA VAL A 109 -11.97 -34.45 -2.73
C VAL A 109 -13.27 -34.53 -3.52
N ARG A 110 -13.82 -33.38 -3.94
CA ARG A 110 -15.03 -33.36 -4.75
C ARG A 110 -14.89 -34.14 -6.05
N ARG A 111 -13.78 -33.98 -6.77
CA ARG A 111 -13.49 -34.73 -8.01
C ARG A 111 -13.56 -36.24 -7.80
N ARG A 112 -13.03 -36.76 -6.69
CA ARG A 112 -13.09 -38.20 -6.37
C ARG A 112 -14.51 -38.66 -6.09
N ASN A 113 -15.30 -37.84 -5.41
CA ASN A 113 -16.66 -38.20 -4.99
C ASN A 113 -17.69 -38.05 -6.11
N THR A 114 -17.51 -37.07 -7.02
CA THR A 114 -18.45 -36.80 -8.12
C THR A 114 -18.01 -37.39 -9.47
N GLY A 115 -16.75 -37.80 -9.61
CA GLY A 115 -16.17 -38.27 -10.87
C GLY A 115 -16.02 -37.20 -11.96
N THR A 116 -16.28 -35.93 -11.65
CA THR A 116 -16.22 -34.81 -12.63
C THR A 116 -14.78 -34.35 -12.90
N ASP A 117 -14.56 -33.57 -13.94
CA ASP A 117 -13.27 -32.92 -14.17
C ASP A 117 -12.93 -31.89 -13.06
N PHE A 118 -11.66 -31.50 -12.98
CA PHE A 118 -11.14 -30.64 -11.92
C PHE A 118 -11.76 -29.23 -11.92
N LEU A 119 -12.03 -28.66 -13.09
CA LEU A 119 -12.58 -27.31 -13.21
C LEU A 119 -14.04 -27.30 -12.74
N THR A 120 -14.83 -28.28 -13.18
CA THR A 120 -16.21 -28.48 -12.73
C THR A 120 -16.28 -28.75 -11.23
N ALA A 121 -15.36 -29.55 -10.69
CA ALA A 121 -15.25 -29.77 -9.25
C ALA A 121 -14.97 -28.45 -8.51
N MET A 122 -14.03 -27.63 -9.00
CA MET A 122 -13.69 -26.34 -8.38
C MET A 122 -14.86 -25.34 -8.43
N VAL A 123 -15.58 -25.23 -9.54
CA VAL A 123 -16.77 -24.35 -9.63
C VAL A 123 -17.87 -24.85 -8.70
N GLY A 124 -18.11 -26.16 -8.67
CA GLY A 124 -19.11 -26.76 -7.78
C GLY A 124 -18.77 -26.59 -6.28
N LEU A 125 -17.48 -26.62 -5.95
CA LEU A 125 -16.96 -26.38 -4.59
C LEU A 125 -17.29 -24.97 -4.11
N VAL A 126 -17.03 -23.95 -4.95
CA VAL A 126 -17.38 -22.56 -4.67
C VAL A 126 -18.90 -22.38 -4.59
N GLY A 127 -19.65 -23.00 -5.50
CA GLY A 127 -21.11 -22.90 -5.53
C GLY A 127 -21.82 -23.45 -4.27
N ARG A 128 -21.31 -24.57 -3.73
CA ARG A 128 -21.82 -25.21 -2.51
C ARG A 128 -21.42 -24.42 -1.26
N ASN A 129 -20.15 -24.02 -1.15
CA ASN A 129 -19.58 -23.40 0.04
C ASN A 129 -19.18 -21.93 -0.18
N LYS A 130 -20.11 -21.14 -0.73
CA LYS A 130 -19.89 -19.76 -1.21
C LYS A 130 -19.23 -18.84 -0.19
N ARG A 131 -19.69 -18.90 1.07
CA ARG A 131 -19.17 -18.03 2.14
C ARG A 131 -17.71 -18.36 2.48
N ARG A 132 -17.36 -19.66 2.50
CA ARG A 132 -15.98 -20.12 2.77
C ARG A 132 -15.06 -19.72 1.63
N TYR A 133 -15.37 -20.13 0.41
CA TYR A 133 -14.50 -19.90 -0.75
C TYR A 133 -14.52 -18.45 -1.25
N GLY A 134 -15.66 -17.76 -1.17
CA GLY A 134 -15.74 -16.31 -1.36
C GLY A 134 -14.93 -15.54 -0.31
N GLY A 135 -14.96 -15.99 0.95
CA GLY A 135 -14.06 -15.49 2.00
C GLY A 135 -12.59 -15.67 1.66
N TYR A 136 -12.17 -16.82 1.11
CA TYR A 136 -10.79 -17.02 0.65
C TYR A 136 -10.41 -16.09 -0.51
N ILE A 137 -11.33 -15.78 -1.43
CA ILE A 137 -11.10 -14.79 -2.50
C ILE A 137 -10.88 -13.40 -1.89
N VAL A 138 -11.67 -13.01 -0.88
CA VAL A 138 -11.45 -11.75 -0.15
C VAL A 138 -10.06 -11.71 0.48
N HIS A 139 -9.64 -12.78 1.14
CA HIS A 139 -8.29 -12.85 1.73
C HIS A 139 -7.18 -12.77 0.67
N LEU A 140 -7.37 -13.37 -0.50
CA LEU A 140 -6.44 -13.20 -1.63
C LEU A 140 -6.38 -11.73 -2.07
N GLY A 141 -7.52 -11.03 -2.12
CA GLY A 141 -7.57 -9.59 -2.39
C GLY A 141 -6.78 -8.77 -1.37
N ILE A 142 -6.86 -9.12 -0.08
CA ILE A 142 -6.04 -8.51 0.97
C ILE A 142 -4.54 -8.78 0.73
N VAL A 143 -4.15 -10.01 0.38
CA VAL A 143 -2.75 -10.34 0.05
C VAL A 143 -2.21 -9.46 -1.09
N LEU A 144 -3.03 -9.22 -2.13
CA LEU A 144 -2.66 -8.35 -3.26
C LEU A 144 -2.47 -6.89 -2.82
N MET A 145 -3.29 -6.39 -1.90
CA MET A 145 -3.07 -5.05 -1.31
C MET A 145 -1.76 -4.98 -0.52
N PHE A 146 -1.45 -6.00 0.28
CA PHE A 146 -0.18 -6.09 1.01
C PHE A 146 1.04 -6.15 0.06
N LEU A 147 0.89 -6.77 -1.11
CA LEU A 147 1.89 -6.75 -2.17
C LEU A 147 2.17 -5.32 -2.66
N GLY A 148 1.12 -4.53 -2.88
CA GLY A 148 1.24 -3.12 -3.24
C GLY A 148 1.87 -2.27 -2.14
N PHE A 149 1.49 -2.48 -0.87
CA PHE A 149 2.10 -1.78 0.27
C PHE A 149 3.59 -2.13 0.44
N ALA A 150 3.99 -3.37 0.18
CA ALA A 150 5.39 -3.78 0.22
C ALA A 150 6.25 -3.04 -0.84
N GLY A 151 5.64 -2.64 -1.96
CA GLY A 151 6.26 -1.81 -3.00
C GLY A 151 6.69 -0.42 -2.53
N ALA A 152 6.05 0.13 -1.49
CA ALA A 152 6.35 1.46 -0.97
C ALA A 152 7.80 1.60 -0.47
N ALA A 153 8.45 0.52 -0.03
CA ALA A 153 9.86 0.54 0.38
C ALA A 153 10.83 0.79 -0.79
N TYR A 154 10.39 0.56 -2.02
CA TYR A 154 11.17 0.76 -3.25
C TYR A 154 10.73 2.02 -4.01
N LYS A 155 9.89 2.86 -3.38
CA LYS A 155 9.45 4.14 -3.92
C LYS A 155 10.66 5.04 -4.20
N ILE A 156 10.74 5.58 -5.40
CA ILE A 156 11.70 6.62 -5.77
C ILE A 156 10.93 7.94 -5.83
N ASP A 157 11.46 8.96 -5.18
CA ASP A 157 10.84 10.28 -5.13
C ASP A 157 11.93 11.35 -5.22
N ARG A 158 11.91 12.07 -6.34
CA ARG A 158 12.89 13.07 -6.74
C ARG A 158 12.17 14.35 -7.13
N GLN A 159 12.64 15.46 -6.59
CA GLN A 159 12.10 16.77 -6.91
C GLN A 159 13.17 17.60 -7.61
N VAL A 160 12.86 18.12 -8.79
CA VAL A 160 13.83 18.77 -9.68
C VAL A 160 13.17 19.90 -10.46
N ALA A 161 13.98 20.85 -10.92
CA ALA A 161 13.55 21.90 -11.85
C ALA A 161 14.30 21.70 -13.17
N LEU A 162 13.60 21.30 -14.23
CA LEU A 162 14.21 21.01 -15.53
C LEU A 162 14.08 22.23 -16.44
N LYS A 163 15.19 22.72 -16.99
CA LYS A 163 15.18 23.75 -18.04
C LYS A 163 14.61 23.17 -19.34
N LEU A 164 14.21 24.05 -20.26
CA LEU A 164 13.72 23.62 -21.58
C LEU A 164 14.76 22.76 -22.30
N GLY A 165 14.36 21.57 -22.75
CA GLY A 165 15.20 20.58 -23.41
C GLY A 165 16.12 19.78 -22.46
N GLU A 166 16.16 20.10 -21.17
CA GLU A 166 16.97 19.38 -20.20
C GLU A 166 16.37 18.00 -19.91
N GLU A 167 17.26 17.01 -19.80
CA GLU A 167 16.91 15.62 -19.51
C GLU A 167 17.41 15.21 -18.13
N ILE A 168 16.62 14.40 -17.42
CA ILE A 168 17.04 13.76 -16.19
C ILE A 168 16.67 12.29 -16.18
N LYS A 169 17.62 11.46 -15.70
CA LYS A 169 17.38 10.03 -15.48
C LYS A 169 16.91 9.78 -14.05
N VAL A 170 15.72 9.22 -13.90
CA VAL A 170 15.15 8.80 -12.61
C VAL A 170 14.70 7.35 -12.71
N GLY A 171 15.37 6.46 -11.96
CA GLY A 171 15.17 5.02 -12.08
C GLY A 171 15.50 4.54 -13.51
N ARG A 172 14.53 3.89 -14.15
CA ARG A 172 14.64 3.43 -15.56
C ARG A 172 14.17 4.45 -16.59
N TYR A 173 13.56 5.55 -16.17
CA TYR A 173 13.03 6.57 -17.07
C TYR A 173 14.02 7.70 -17.27
N THR A 174 14.04 8.24 -18.48
CA THR A 174 14.63 9.54 -18.78
C THR A 174 13.51 10.49 -19.12
N LEU A 175 13.47 11.64 -18.47
CA LEU A 175 12.41 12.62 -18.58
C LEU A 175 12.98 13.89 -19.18
N ARG A 176 12.35 14.41 -20.22
CA ARG A 176 12.74 15.65 -20.87
C ARG A 176 11.64 16.70 -20.75
N ASN A 177 12.01 17.91 -20.38
CA ASN A 177 11.10 19.05 -20.44
C ASN A 177 11.01 19.58 -21.88
N ASP A 178 9.87 19.41 -22.54
CA ASP A 178 9.60 19.96 -23.87
C ASP A 178 8.96 21.36 -23.82
N GLY A 179 8.70 21.88 -22.62
CA GLY A 179 8.24 23.24 -22.38
C GLY A 179 7.00 23.33 -21.50
N ILE A 180 6.65 24.56 -21.14
CA ILE A 180 5.49 24.88 -20.30
C ILE A 180 4.57 25.79 -21.09
N LYS A 181 3.28 25.47 -21.12
CA LYS A 181 2.25 26.33 -21.70
C LYS A 181 1.25 26.74 -20.64
N VAL A 182 0.89 28.02 -20.68
CA VAL A 182 -0.21 28.57 -19.89
C VAL A 182 -1.40 28.74 -20.83
N HIS A 183 -2.51 28.10 -20.50
CA HIS A 183 -3.78 28.22 -21.22
C HIS A 183 -4.83 28.81 -20.28
N ASP A 184 -5.72 29.65 -20.79
CA ASP A 184 -6.85 30.17 -20.05
C ASP A 184 -8.14 29.87 -20.81
N ASP A 185 -9.12 29.25 -20.15
CA ASP A 185 -10.43 28.91 -20.76
C ASP A 185 -11.58 29.84 -20.31
N GLY A 186 -11.25 30.95 -19.65
CA GLY A 186 -12.18 31.90 -19.05
C GLY A 186 -12.75 31.45 -17.70
N GLN A 187 -12.53 30.21 -17.27
CA GLN A 187 -12.92 29.69 -15.95
C GLN A 187 -11.71 29.34 -15.09
N LYS A 188 -10.63 28.88 -15.73
CA LYS A 188 -9.38 28.56 -15.07
C LYS A 188 -8.18 28.87 -15.97
N GLN A 189 -7.11 29.32 -15.32
CA GLN A 189 -5.78 29.34 -15.89
C GLN A 189 -5.10 27.98 -15.60
N MET A 190 -4.54 27.37 -16.63
CA MET A 190 -3.89 26.07 -16.62
C MET A 190 -2.43 26.22 -17.02
N THR A 191 -1.53 26.11 -16.05
CA THR A 191 -0.10 25.98 -16.32
C THR A 191 0.20 24.51 -16.50
N THR A 192 0.68 24.09 -17.67
CA THR A 192 0.90 22.69 -18.04
C THR A 192 2.33 22.49 -18.54
N ALA A 193 3.07 21.56 -17.94
CA ALA A 193 4.37 21.13 -18.46
C ALA A 193 4.21 19.95 -19.42
N TYR A 194 5.00 19.94 -20.49
CA TYR A 194 5.01 18.91 -21.52
C TYR A 194 6.26 18.07 -21.32
N ILE A 195 6.11 16.87 -20.78
CA ILE A 195 7.26 16.03 -20.39
C ILE A 195 7.30 14.76 -21.23
N SER A 196 8.28 14.65 -22.12
CA SER A 196 8.54 13.41 -22.84
C SER A 196 9.19 12.37 -21.92
N VAL A 197 8.67 11.15 -21.96
CA VAL A 197 9.14 10.02 -21.16
C VAL A 197 9.82 9.00 -22.05
N PHE A 198 11.08 8.70 -21.75
CA PHE A 198 11.91 7.73 -22.45
C PHE A 198 12.24 6.55 -21.55
N GLN A 199 12.31 5.36 -22.15
CA GLN A 199 12.84 4.15 -21.55
C GLN A 199 13.74 3.46 -22.57
N ASP A 200 14.96 3.10 -22.15
CA ASP A 200 15.98 2.47 -23.01
C ASP A 200 16.22 3.25 -24.33
N GLY A 201 16.20 4.59 -24.24
CA GLY A 201 16.42 5.49 -25.38
C GLY A 201 15.21 5.67 -26.31
N LYS A 202 14.12 4.93 -26.11
CA LYS A 202 12.88 5.07 -26.88
C LYS A 202 11.86 5.91 -26.11
N GLN A 203 11.22 6.86 -26.80
CA GLN A 203 10.09 7.59 -26.23
C GLN A 203 8.89 6.64 -26.10
N ILE A 204 8.42 6.45 -24.87
CA ILE A 204 7.31 5.55 -24.55
C ILE A 204 6.01 6.30 -24.28
N ASP A 205 6.09 7.58 -23.89
CA ASP A 205 4.92 8.39 -23.54
C ASP A 205 5.27 9.90 -23.52
N THR A 206 4.25 10.74 -23.44
CA THR A 206 4.37 12.17 -23.10
C THR A 206 3.32 12.51 -22.06
N LEU A 207 3.76 13.00 -20.91
CA LEU A 207 2.92 13.32 -19.77
C LEU A 207 2.71 14.84 -19.64
N TYR A 208 1.54 15.22 -19.15
CA TYR A 208 1.09 16.63 -19.07
C TYR A 208 0.71 17.02 -17.64
N PRO A 209 1.64 17.00 -16.67
CA PRO A 209 1.34 17.47 -15.33
C PRO A 209 0.96 18.96 -15.38
N ALA A 210 -0.10 19.34 -14.66
CA ALA A 210 -0.66 20.68 -14.71
C ALA A 210 -1.03 21.23 -13.33
N LYS A 211 -1.08 22.55 -13.23
CA LYS A 211 -1.69 23.29 -12.13
C LYS A 211 -2.82 24.15 -12.68
N TRP A 212 -3.99 24.03 -12.07
CA TRP A 212 -5.18 24.77 -12.47
C TRP A 212 -5.53 25.80 -11.39
N ALA A 213 -5.46 27.07 -11.73
CA ALA A 213 -5.93 28.18 -10.91
C ALA A 213 -7.31 28.61 -11.41
N PHE A 214 -8.35 28.35 -10.63
CA PHE A 214 -9.71 28.76 -10.97
C PHE A 214 -9.90 30.25 -10.70
N HIS A 215 -10.56 30.96 -11.61
CA HIS A 215 -10.91 32.36 -11.41
C HIS A 215 -11.74 32.53 -10.14
N ARG A 216 -11.45 33.59 -9.37
CA ARG A 216 -12.00 33.89 -8.04
C ARG A 216 -11.51 32.97 -6.91
N HIS A 217 -10.69 31.97 -7.23
CA HIS A 217 -10.09 31.02 -6.28
C HIS A 217 -8.61 30.76 -6.62
N GLU A 218 -7.89 31.79 -7.09
CA GLU A 218 -6.52 31.67 -7.60
C GLU A 218 -5.53 31.22 -6.52
N ASN A 219 -5.82 31.54 -5.25
CA ASN A 219 -5.01 31.16 -4.09
C ASN A 219 -5.16 29.69 -3.66
N SER A 220 -6.02 28.91 -4.35
CA SER A 220 -6.29 27.50 -4.06
C SER A 220 -6.21 26.65 -5.34
N PRO A 221 -5.06 26.59 -6.03
CA PRO A 221 -4.94 25.87 -7.28
C PRO A 221 -5.03 24.35 -7.08
N THR A 222 -5.65 23.66 -8.02
CA THR A 222 -5.68 22.18 -8.06
C THR A 222 -4.52 21.64 -8.89
N THR A 223 -4.04 20.45 -8.54
CA THR A 223 -2.97 19.78 -9.27
C THR A 223 -3.53 18.66 -10.13
N GLU A 224 -3.24 18.69 -11.42
CA GLU A 224 -3.43 17.56 -12.32
C GLU A 224 -2.12 16.78 -12.42
N VAL A 225 -2.15 15.49 -12.09
CA VAL A 225 -0.95 14.67 -12.01
C VAL A 225 -0.78 13.91 -13.32
N GLY A 226 0.39 14.02 -13.95
CA GLY A 226 0.74 13.19 -15.09
C GLY A 226 1.05 11.77 -14.60
N ILE A 227 0.20 10.81 -14.92
CA ILE A 227 0.37 9.42 -14.45
C ILE A 227 0.55 8.50 -15.66
N ARG A 228 1.69 7.83 -15.71
CA ARG A 228 1.89 6.67 -16.58
C ARG A 228 1.78 5.40 -15.74
N ARG A 229 0.69 4.66 -15.96
CA ARG A 229 0.44 3.39 -15.26
C ARG A 229 1.23 2.24 -15.87
N GLY A 230 1.64 1.30 -15.04
CA GLY A 230 2.33 0.10 -15.48
C GLY A 230 2.11 -1.06 -14.53
N PHE A 231 2.19 -2.28 -15.06
CA PHE A 231 1.89 -3.49 -14.28
C PHE A 231 2.78 -3.66 -13.02
N ALA A 232 4.05 -3.23 -13.10
CA ALA A 232 5.01 -3.37 -12.01
C ALA A 232 5.25 -2.07 -11.24
N GLU A 233 5.06 -0.92 -11.89
CA GLU A 233 5.32 0.40 -11.31
C GLU A 233 4.61 1.48 -12.11
N ASP A 234 4.30 2.55 -11.40
CA ASP A 234 3.63 3.73 -11.92
C ASP A 234 4.56 4.95 -11.81
N LEU A 235 4.62 5.76 -12.87
CA LEU A 235 5.37 7.00 -12.89
C LEU A 235 4.39 8.17 -12.73
N TYR A 236 4.59 8.96 -11.68
CA TYR A 236 3.83 10.15 -11.36
C TYR A 236 4.71 11.37 -11.57
N LEU A 237 4.20 12.35 -12.31
CA LEU A 237 4.77 13.67 -12.45
C LEU A 237 3.80 14.67 -11.83
N VAL A 238 4.29 15.43 -10.86
CA VAL A 238 3.49 16.41 -10.12
C VAL A 238 4.17 17.76 -10.27
N MET A 239 3.44 18.79 -10.68
CA MET A 239 3.94 20.16 -10.59
C MET A 239 3.59 20.74 -9.21
N PRO A 240 4.59 21.15 -8.41
CA PRO A 240 4.34 21.63 -7.06
C PRO A 240 3.81 23.06 -7.05
N SER A 241 4.23 23.90 -7.99
CA SER A 241 3.91 25.33 -8.05
C SER A 241 3.35 25.76 -9.41
N ASN A 242 2.62 26.88 -9.41
CA ASN A 242 2.06 27.53 -10.60
C ASN A 242 2.68 28.92 -10.84
N ASP A 243 3.91 29.12 -10.38
CA ASP A 243 4.60 30.41 -10.42
C ASP A 243 4.73 30.95 -11.88
N PRO A 244 4.16 32.14 -12.16
CA PRO A 244 4.24 32.77 -13.48
C PRO A 244 5.68 33.00 -13.97
N VAL A 245 6.62 33.27 -13.05
CA VAL A 245 8.04 33.47 -13.41
C VAL A 245 8.65 32.18 -13.95
N THR A 246 8.27 31.06 -13.35
CA THR A 246 8.73 29.73 -13.70
C THR A 246 8.15 29.27 -15.06
N ALA A 247 6.89 29.61 -15.34
CA ALA A 247 6.29 29.38 -16.66
C ALA A 247 6.96 30.24 -17.77
N ALA A 248 7.31 31.49 -17.46
CA ALA A 248 7.98 32.39 -18.40
C ALA A 248 9.43 31.94 -18.71
N SER A 249 10.17 31.45 -17.72
CA SER A 249 11.54 30.95 -17.90
C SER A 249 11.64 29.53 -18.45
N GLN A 250 10.50 28.87 -18.73
CA GLN A 250 10.39 27.50 -19.24
C GLN A 250 11.11 26.46 -18.37
N VAL A 251 11.25 26.75 -17.07
CA VAL A 251 11.82 25.82 -16.09
C VAL A 251 10.67 25.03 -15.49
N ALA A 252 10.60 23.71 -15.68
CA ALA A 252 9.52 22.87 -15.18
C ALA A 252 9.84 22.32 -13.78
N PRO A 253 9.21 22.83 -12.71
CA PRO A 253 9.32 22.25 -11.39
C PRO A 253 8.53 20.95 -11.36
N LEU A 254 9.20 19.83 -11.13
CA LEU A 254 8.61 18.50 -11.12
C LEU A 254 8.96 17.77 -9.84
N GLU A 255 7.96 17.19 -9.22
CA GLU A 255 8.13 16.05 -8.34
C GLU A 255 7.83 14.78 -9.14
N ILE A 256 8.87 13.96 -9.27
CA ILE A 256 8.89 12.72 -10.02
C ILE A 256 8.84 11.59 -9.00
N VAL A 257 7.75 10.83 -9.01
CA VAL A 257 7.55 9.71 -8.09
C VAL A 257 7.36 8.43 -8.89
N ILE A 258 8.23 7.45 -8.66
CA ILE A 258 8.06 6.09 -9.16
C ILE A 258 7.52 5.26 -8.00
N ASN A 259 6.29 4.77 -8.16
CA ASN A 259 5.59 3.97 -7.17
C ASN A 259 5.51 2.52 -7.65
N PRO A 260 6.30 1.60 -7.08
CA PRO A 260 6.21 0.18 -7.40
C PRO A 260 4.93 -0.44 -6.86
N LEU A 261 4.30 -1.29 -7.65
CA LEU A 261 3.19 -2.19 -7.26
C LEU A 261 1.89 -1.51 -6.77
N VAL A 262 1.70 -0.20 -6.95
CA VAL A 262 0.47 0.48 -6.47
C VAL A 262 -0.79 -0.05 -7.14
N ASP A 263 -0.75 -0.37 -8.44
CA ASP A 263 -1.87 -1.00 -9.16
C ASP A 263 -2.37 -2.32 -8.54
N TRP A 264 -1.53 -3.05 -7.79
CA TRP A 264 -1.95 -4.27 -7.08
C TRP A 264 -2.91 -4.00 -5.92
N ILE A 265 -2.89 -2.79 -5.36
CA ILE A 265 -3.86 -2.35 -4.35
C ILE A 265 -5.24 -2.25 -4.99
N TRP A 266 -5.32 -1.61 -6.16
CA TRP A 266 -6.57 -1.46 -6.92
C TRP A 266 -7.10 -2.81 -7.42
N PHE A 267 -6.21 -3.66 -7.91
CA PHE A 267 -6.57 -5.03 -8.28
C PHE A 267 -7.09 -5.82 -7.07
N GLY A 268 -6.44 -5.67 -5.90
CA GLY A 268 -6.90 -6.26 -4.64
C GLY A 268 -8.32 -5.84 -4.25
N PHE A 269 -8.66 -4.55 -4.38
CA PHE A 269 -10.05 -4.07 -4.17
C PHE A 269 -11.04 -4.75 -5.11
N GLY A 270 -10.70 -4.91 -6.39
CA GLY A 270 -11.52 -5.64 -7.36
C GLY A 270 -11.76 -7.10 -6.95
N VAL A 271 -10.71 -7.79 -6.49
CA VAL A 271 -10.79 -9.18 -6.01
C VAL A 271 -11.63 -9.29 -4.73
N ILE A 272 -11.52 -8.33 -3.81
CA ILE A 272 -12.36 -8.27 -2.61
C ILE A 272 -13.84 -8.13 -3.00
N ALA A 273 -14.15 -7.18 -3.89
CA ALA A 273 -15.52 -6.97 -4.37
C ALA A 273 -16.11 -8.24 -5.00
N LEU A 274 -15.30 -8.96 -5.81
CA LEU A 274 -15.69 -10.25 -6.39
C LEU A 274 -15.96 -11.31 -5.30
N GLY A 275 -15.06 -11.45 -4.33
CA GLY A 275 -15.20 -12.42 -3.24
C GLY A 275 -16.43 -12.16 -2.37
N ILE A 276 -16.70 -10.88 -2.07
CA ILE A 276 -17.92 -10.44 -1.36
C ILE A 276 -19.16 -10.78 -2.21
N GLY A 277 -19.13 -10.47 -3.50
CA GLY A 277 -20.21 -10.80 -4.43
C GLY A 277 -20.56 -12.29 -4.37
N ILE A 278 -19.56 -13.17 -4.48
CA ILE A 278 -19.74 -14.62 -4.38
C ILE A 278 -20.30 -15.04 -3.02
N ALA A 279 -19.76 -14.50 -1.93
CA ALA A 279 -20.20 -14.86 -0.57
C ALA A 279 -21.65 -14.45 -0.26
N LEU A 280 -22.14 -13.39 -0.91
CA LEU A 280 -23.50 -12.86 -0.73
C LEU A 280 -24.54 -13.46 -1.70
N LEU A 281 -24.13 -14.27 -2.69
CA LEU A 281 -25.07 -14.86 -3.64
C LEU A 281 -26.08 -15.79 -2.92
N PRO A 282 -27.39 -15.62 -3.17
CA PRO A 282 -28.42 -16.47 -2.56
C PRO A 282 -28.30 -17.90 -3.09
N GLU A 283 -28.60 -18.90 -2.25
CA GLU A 283 -28.38 -20.31 -2.57
C GLU A 283 -29.06 -20.78 -3.86
N ARG A 284 -30.24 -20.21 -4.13
CA ARG A 284 -31.07 -20.42 -5.34
C ARG A 284 -30.46 -19.93 -6.66
N ALA A 285 -29.48 -19.03 -6.66
CA ALA A 285 -28.94 -18.49 -7.91
C ALA A 285 -28.04 -19.49 -8.66
N TYR A 286 -27.45 -20.46 -7.97
CA TYR A 286 -26.53 -21.44 -8.57
C TYR A 286 -27.22 -22.72 -9.08
N SER A 287 -28.40 -23.10 -8.56
CA SER A 287 -29.16 -24.22 -9.12
C SER A 287 -29.63 -23.92 -10.54
N PHE A 288 -29.89 -22.66 -10.86
CA PHE A 288 -30.22 -22.21 -12.21
C PHE A 288 -29.00 -22.06 -13.13
N ALA A 289 -27.86 -21.60 -12.59
CA ALA A 289 -26.65 -21.39 -13.38
C ALA A 289 -25.98 -22.72 -13.75
N LEU A 290 -25.81 -23.66 -12.82
CA LEU A 290 -25.19 -24.97 -13.07
C LEU A 290 -26.07 -25.92 -13.89
N ALA A 291 -27.39 -25.70 -13.93
CA ALA A 291 -28.28 -26.48 -14.79
C ALA A 291 -28.12 -26.16 -16.29
N ASN A 292 -27.51 -25.02 -16.63
CA ASN A 292 -27.50 -24.48 -18.00
C ASN A 292 -26.11 -24.00 -18.49
N VAL A 293 -24.99 -24.42 -17.90
CA VAL A 293 -23.67 -24.13 -18.50
C VAL A 293 -23.29 -25.26 -19.46
N PRO A 294 -23.48 -25.12 -20.79
CA PRO A 294 -22.84 -26.02 -21.74
C PRO A 294 -21.32 -25.89 -21.60
N ALA A 295 -20.62 -27.01 -21.68
CA ALA A 295 -19.18 -27.16 -21.41
C ALA A 295 -18.25 -26.25 -22.25
N GLU A 296 -18.79 -25.56 -23.27
CA GLU A 296 -18.05 -24.72 -24.21
C GLU A 296 -17.98 -23.23 -23.81
N ALA A 297 -18.79 -22.76 -22.83
CA ALA A 297 -18.91 -21.33 -22.51
C ALA A 297 -17.81 -20.75 -21.58
N ALA A 298 -16.93 -21.60 -21.03
CA ALA A 298 -15.90 -21.18 -20.08
C ALA A 298 -14.71 -20.44 -20.73
N THR A 299 -14.50 -20.59 -22.03
CA THR A 299 -13.32 -20.04 -22.73
C THR A 299 -13.54 -18.64 -23.31
N THR A 300 -14.78 -18.30 -23.68
CA THR A 300 -15.11 -17.02 -24.33
C THR A 300 -15.19 -15.85 -23.34
N THR A 301 -15.66 -16.08 -22.13
CA THR A 301 -15.83 -15.02 -21.11
C THR A 301 -14.49 -14.49 -20.58
N VAL A 302 -13.46 -15.34 -20.50
CA VAL A 302 -12.10 -14.96 -20.08
C VAL A 302 -11.39 -14.12 -21.15
N LEU A 303 -11.64 -14.42 -22.44
CA LEU A 303 -11.06 -13.66 -23.56
C LEU A 303 -11.63 -12.22 -23.65
N VAL A 304 -12.92 -12.06 -23.37
CA VAL A 304 -13.60 -10.75 -23.40
C VAL A 304 -13.15 -9.85 -22.24
N LEU A 305 -12.90 -10.42 -21.05
CA LEU A 305 -12.36 -9.67 -19.91
C LEU A 305 -10.90 -9.23 -20.12
N MET A 306 -10.09 -10.00 -20.86
CA MET A 306 -8.73 -9.58 -21.24
C MET A 306 -8.69 -8.49 -22.32
N LEU A 307 -9.67 -8.47 -23.23
CA LEU A 307 -9.74 -7.47 -24.30
C LEU A 307 -10.18 -6.08 -23.81
N ILE A 308 -10.99 -6.00 -22.74
CA ILE A 308 -11.44 -4.73 -22.16
C ILE A 308 -10.31 -4.06 -21.33
N ALA A 309 -9.34 -4.83 -20.83
CA ALA A 309 -8.20 -4.31 -20.07
C ALA A 309 -7.08 -3.67 -20.93
N GLY A 310 -7.15 -3.76 -22.27
CA GLY A 310 -6.06 -3.35 -23.17
C GLY A 310 -6.25 -2.02 -23.92
N GLY A 311 -7.35 -1.28 -23.70
CA GLY A 311 -7.67 -0.07 -24.47
C GLY A 311 -6.83 1.15 -24.06
N THR A 312 -5.69 1.38 -24.72
CA THR A 312 -4.95 2.65 -24.63
C THR A 312 -5.44 3.63 -25.70
N SER A 313 -5.97 4.77 -25.27
CA SER A 313 -6.38 5.86 -26.14
C SER A 313 -5.19 6.76 -26.46
N SER A 314 -4.65 6.68 -27.67
CA SER A 314 -3.65 7.64 -28.18
C SER A 314 -4.34 8.83 -28.88
N LEU A 315 -4.25 10.02 -28.30
CA LEU A 315 -4.55 11.29 -28.95
C LEU A 315 -3.27 11.83 -29.61
N ARG A 316 -3.34 12.08 -30.92
CA ARG A 316 -2.31 12.83 -31.68
C ARG A 316 -2.57 14.32 -31.58
N ALA A 317 -1.50 15.12 -31.43
CA ALA A 317 -1.51 16.54 -31.76
C ALA A 317 -0.18 16.98 -32.39
N GLN A 318 -0.30 17.92 -33.34
CA GLN A 318 0.71 18.43 -34.26
C GLN A 318 1.78 19.35 -33.64
N ALA A 319 2.87 19.48 -34.38
CA ALA A 319 4.13 20.13 -34.04
C ALA A 319 4.17 21.67 -34.17
N GLY A 320 5.11 22.28 -33.43
CA GLY A 320 6.03 23.32 -33.95
C GLY A 320 5.96 24.73 -33.36
N MET A 321 7.04 25.18 -32.68
CA MET A 321 7.76 26.48 -32.86
C MET A 321 8.81 26.72 -31.73
N PRO A 322 9.86 27.56 -31.96
CA PRO A 322 11.17 27.43 -31.33
C PRO A 322 11.42 28.25 -30.06
N ALA A 323 12.50 27.87 -29.38
CA ALA A 323 12.98 28.26 -28.06
C ALA A 323 13.56 29.68 -27.95
N GLY A 324 13.46 30.25 -26.75
CA GLY A 324 14.19 31.47 -26.36
C GLY A 324 14.52 31.50 -24.86
N GLY A 325 15.83 31.56 -24.57
CA GLY A 325 16.50 32.34 -23.52
C GLY A 325 16.03 32.24 -22.07
N GLY A 326 16.84 31.60 -21.22
CA GLY A 326 16.55 31.34 -19.81
C GLY A 326 16.94 32.44 -18.80
N ALA A 327 16.56 32.19 -17.54
CA ALA A 327 17.18 32.72 -16.34
C ALA A 327 16.75 31.84 -15.14
N GLU A 328 17.72 31.47 -14.30
CA GLU A 328 17.60 30.58 -13.13
C GLU A 328 16.82 31.23 -11.97
N THR A 329 15.77 30.55 -11.49
CA THR A 329 15.13 30.86 -10.21
C THR A 329 15.27 29.66 -9.27
N GLN A 330 16.15 29.79 -8.27
CA GLN A 330 16.48 28.75 -7.30
C GLN A 330 15.34 28.47 -6.29
N THR A 331 14.52 27.47 -6.63
CA THR A 331 14.18 26.27 -5.83
C THR A 331 14.30 26.29 -4.29
N SER A 332 13.40 26.97 -3.57
CA SER A 332 13.24 26.79 -2.10
C SER A 332 12.39 25.57 -1.71
N TYR A 333 11.94 24.77 -2.68
CA TYR A 333 11.03 23.63 -2.48
C TYR A 333 11.74 22.30 -2.27
N TYR A 334 12.99 22.17 -2.73
CA TYR A 334 13.61 20.86 -2.93
C TYR A 334 14.66 20.56 -1.87
N ALA A 335 14.50 19.41 -1.20
CA ALA A 335 15.52 18.89 -0.30
C ALA A 335 16.79 18.55 -1.09
N ARG A 336 17.95 19.02 -0.64
CA ARG A 336 19.24 18.83 -1.33
C ARG A 336 19.89 17.51 -0.96
N THR A 337 19.60 17.01 0.23
CA THR A 337 20.14 15.75 0.76
C THR A 337 19.02 14.84 1.27
N GLU A 338 19.28 13.53 1.34
CA GLU A 338 18.34 12.57 1.94
C GLU A 338 18.06 12.88 3.42
N PHE A 339 19.04 13.45 4.13
CA PHE A 339 18.86 13.90 5.51
C PHE A 339 17.86 15.05 5.58
N GLU A 340 18.05 16.09 4.77
CA GLU A 340 17.14 17.22 4.68
C GLU A 340 15.72 16.76 4.30
N LYS A 341 15.60 15.82 3.35
CA LYS A 341 14.32 15.24 2.96
C LYS A 341 13.61 14.56 4.13
N ARG A 342 14.33 13.72 4.90
CA ARG A 342 13.78 13.07 6.10
C ARG A 342 13.32 14.09 7.13
N MET A 343 14.12 15.14 7.36
CA MET A 343 13.75 16.21 8.28
C MET A 343 12.50 16.97 7.84
N GLN A 344 12.34 17.20 6.53
CA GLN A 344 11.12 17.83 6.00
C GLN A 344 9.86 16.97 6.21
N HIS A 345 9.98 15.63 6.26
CA HIS A 345 8.86 14.74 6.61
C HIS A 345 8.58 14.68 8.12
N ASP A 346 9.59 14.93 8.95
CA ASP A 346 9.48 14.93 10.42
C ASP A 346 8.89 16.23 10.99
N ILE A 347 8.87 17.31 10.21
CA ILE A 347 8.39 18.64 10.63
C ILE A 347 7.04 18.94 9.98
N VAL A 348 6.04 19.28 10.79
CA VAL A 348 4.67 19.63 10.41
C VAL A 348 4.52 21.14 10.26
N CYS A 349 3.85 21.59 9.21
CA CYS A 349 3.61 23.01 8.96
C CYS A 349 2.49 23.57 9.85
N THR A 350 2.69 24.77 10.41
CA THR A 350 1.69 25.50 11.22
C THR A 350 0.93 26.59 10.46
N CYS A 351 0.82 26.49 9.14
CA CYS A 351 -0.02 27.40 8.32
C CYS A 351 -1.51 27.41 8.70
N GLY A 352 -1.98 26.48 9.55
CA GLY A 352 -3.40 26.27 9.88
C GLY A 352 -4.22 25.62 8.76
N CYS A 353 -3.57 25.21 7.66
CA CYS A 353 -4.21 24.81 6.41
C CYS A 353 -4.37 23.30 6.20
N GLY A 354 -3.80 22.47 7.08
CA GLY A 354 -3.91 21.01 6.96
C GLY A 354 -2.98 20.16 7.82
N HIS A 355 -2.16 20.76 8.70
CA HIS A 355 -1.18 20.05 9.56
C HIS A 355 -0.40 18.95 8.82
N VAL A 356 -0.01 19.23 7.56
CA VAL A 356 0.82 18.34 6.74
C VAL A 356 2.29 18.60 7.01
N ASN A 357 3.15 17.61 6.75
CA ASN A 357 4.59 17.80 6.82
C ASN A 357 5.08 18.82 5.78
N ILE A 358 6.20 19.48 6.05
CA ILE A 358 6.73 20.50 5.14
C ILE A 358 7.29 19.89 3.85
N ALA A 359 7.54 18.57 3.77
CA ALA A 359 7.88 17.89 2.52
C ALA A 359 6.69 17.82 1.54
N GLU A 360 5.48 17.57 2.06
CA GLU A 360 4.25 17.32 1.31
C GLU A 360 3.33 18.54 1.24
N CYS A 361 3.70 19.66 1.87
CA CYS A 361 2.91 20.88 1.80
C CYS A 361 2.87 21.46 0.38
N ARG A 362 1.72 21.29 -0.29
CA ARG A 362 1.43 21.77 -1.65
C ARG A 362 0.63 23.07 -1.69
N LYS A 363 0.39 23.72 -0.54
CA LYS A 363 -0.26 25.04 -0.52
C LYS A 363 0.72 26.07 -1.09
N ASP A 364 0.31 26.72 -2.17
CA ASP A 364 1.08 27.75 -2.86
C ASP A 364 0.12 28.88 -3.26
N PRO A 365 0.35 30.14 -2.80
CA PRO A 365 1.47 30.60 -1.97
C PRO A 365 1.35 30.23 -0.48
N CYS A 366 2.45 29.81 0.14
CA CYS A 366 2.53 29.60 1.60
C CYS A 366 3.88 30.03 2.21
N ALA A 367 3.99 31.32 2.56
CA ALA A 367 5.20 31.89 3.16
C ALA A 367 5.71 31.11 4.38
N THR A 368 4.82 30.61 5.24
CA THR A 368 5.16 29.81 6.42
C THR A 368 5.96 28.56 6.04
N SER A 369 5.47 27.77 5.07
CA SER A 369 6.14 26.54 4.65
C SER A 369 7.51 26.83 4.02
N HIS A 370 7.61 27.88 3.20
CA HIS A 370 8.89 28.32 2.65
C HIS A 370 9.89 28.76 3.72
N ASN A 371 9.45 29.53 4.71
CA ASN A 371 10.29 29.97 5.82
C ASN A 371 10.81 28.78 6.64
N MET A 372 9.95 27.82 6.96
CA MET A 372 10.32 26.61 7.68
C MET A 372 11.33 25.75 6.90
N ARG A 373 11.16 25.60 5.58
CA ARG A 373 12.13 24.87 4.74
C ARG A 373 13.49 25.59 4.69
N ARG A 374 13.50 26.91 4.55
CA ARG A 374 14.74 27.71 4.59
C ARG A 374 15.45 27.63 5.93
N GLU A 375 14.70 27.66 7.03
CA GLU A 375 15.24 27.52 8.37
C GLU A 375 15.82 26.12 8.59
N LEU A 376 15.11 25.08 8.17
CA LEU A 376 15.63 23.71 8.19
C LEU A 376 16.92 23.60 7.36
N ALA A 377 16.93 24.13 6.13
CA ALA A 377 18.09 24.12 5.26
C ALA A 377 19.31 24.79 5.93
N ALA A 378 19.12 25.93 6.58
CA ALA A 378 20.18 26.61 7.33
C ALA A 378 20.72 25.76 8.49
N LEU A 379 19.86 25.12 9.28
CA LEU A 379 20.30 24.25 10.38
C LEU A 379 21.04 22.99 9.88
N VAL A 380 20.65 22.47 8.72
CA VAL A 380 21.36 21.38 8.05
C VAL A 380 22.74 21.84 7.57
N ASP A 381 22.84 23.04 7.00
CA ASP A 381 24.10 23.62 6.53
C ASP A 381 25.06 23.92 7.70
N GLU A 382 24.52 24.20 8.90
CA GLU A 382 25.28 24.29 10.16
C GLU A 382 25.77 22.94 10.68
N GLY A 383 25.40 21.82 10.06
CA GLY A 383 25.80 20.47 10.47
C GLY A 383 25.08 19.95 11.71
N LYS A 384 23.93 20.54 12.08
CA LYS A 384 23.17 20.10 13.26
C LYS A 384 22.60 18.69 13.07
N SER A 385 22.64 17.93 14.16
CA SER A 385 22.01 16.61 14.22
C SER A 385 20.48 16.72 14.19
N ARG A 386 19.82 15.58 13.88
CA ARG A 386 18.35 15.50 13.90
C ARG A 386 17.76 16.01 15.21
N GLU A 387 18.32 15.62 16.35
CA GLU A 387 17.79 15.99 17.67
C GLU A 387 17.93 17.49 17.93
N GLU A 388 19.05 18.09 17.56
CA GLU A 388 19.29 19.52 17.68
C GLU A 388 18.35 20.34 16.78
N ILE A 389 18.09 19.86 15.55
CA ILE A 389 17.12 20.51 14.66
C ILE A 389 15.71 20.46 15.25
N LEU A 390 15.25 19.28 15.70
CA LEU A 390 13.92 19.17 16.29
C LEU A 390 13.80 20.02 17.57
N ALA A 391 14.85 20.06 18.39
CA ALA A 391 14.90 20.92 19.57
C ALA A 391 14.83 22.41 19.21
N ALA A 392 15.55 22.85 18.17
CA ALA A 392 15.52 24.22 17.67
C ALA A 392 14.12 24.61 17.18
N PHE A 393 13.44 23.74 16.42
CA PHE A 393 12.06 23.97 15.99
C PHE A 393 11.09 24.02 17.18
N VAL A 394 11.19 23.10 18.14
CA VAL A 394 10.33 23.14 19.35
C VAL A 394 10.58 24.41 20.16
N GLN A 395 11.83 24.83 20.32
CA GLN A 395 12.17 26.05 21.05
C GLN A 395 11.62 27.30 20.36
N ARG A 396 11.71 27.37 19.04
CA ARG A 396 11.30 28.54 18.25
C ARG A 396 9.80 28.69 18.15
N TYR A 397 9.08 27.58 17.98
CA TYR A 397 7.64 27.58 17.78
C TYR A 397 6.86 27.27 19.06
N GLY A 398 7.54 26.95 20.15
CA GLY A 398 6.97 26.84 21.49
C GLY A 398 6.16 25.58 21.77
N SER A 399 6.06 24.63 20.84
CA SER A 399 5.29 23.39 21.05
C SER A 399 5.84 22.20 20.25
N GLN A 400 5.47 20.98 20.68
CA GLN A 400 5.73 19.75 19.92
C GLN A 400 4.70 19.52 18.80
N GLU A 401 3.77 20.46 18.58
CA GLU A 401 2.79 20.38 17.50
C GLU A 401 3.45 20.40 16.11
N MET A 402 4.66 20.94 16.05
CA MET A 402 5.52 20.97 14.87
C MET A 402 6.15 19.63 14.52
N LEU A 403 6.07 18.62 15.38
CA LEU A 403 6.73 17.34 15.18
C LEU A 403 5.73 16.33 14.62
N GLY A 404 6.09 15.64 13.54
CA GLY A 404 5.27 14.58 12.95
C GLY A 404 5.08 13.37 13.87
N ALA A 405 5.90 13.24 14.91
CA ALA A 405 5.74 12.24 15.96
C ALA A 405 6.21 12.78 17.33
N PRO A 406 5.61 12.31 18.44
CA PRO A 406 6.02 12.72 19.78
C PRO A 406 7.45 12.29 20.10
N ILE A 407 8.23 13.14 20.79
CA ILE A 407 9.56 12.76 21.27
C ILE A 407 9.40 11.64 22.33
N ASP A 408 10.27 10.63 22.30
CA ASP A 408 10.24 9.53 23.28
C ASP A 408 10.87 9.91 24.64
N LYS A 409 10.33 10.97 25.26
CA LYS A 409 10.73 11.50 26.56
C LYS A 409 9.50 11.96 27.36
N GLY A 410 9.57 11.88 28.69
CA GLY A 410 8.51 12.38 29.59
C GLY A 410 7.14 11.73 29.35
N PHE A 411 6.07 12.54 29.40
CA PHE A 411 4.69 12.08 29.15
C PHE A 411 4.49 11.52 27.74
N SER A 412 5.18 12.10 26.74
CA SER A 412 5.11 11.67 25.34
C SER A 412 5.57 10.22 25.11
N ARG A 413 6.33 9.63 26.04
CA ARG A 413 6.69 8.20 26.02
C ARG A 413 5.48 7.26 26.10
N LEU A 414 4.38 7.71 26.71
CA LEU A 414 3.13 6.92 26.77
C LEU A 414 2.57 6.64 25.37
N ALA A 415 2.79 7.55 24.40
CA ALA A 415 2.41 7.32 23.01
C ALA A 415 3.04 6.05 22.42
N TRP A 416 4.27 5.75 22.87
CA TRP A 416 5.09 4.66 22.37
C TRP A 416 4.92 3.37 23.18
N LEU A 417 4.75 3.47 24.51
CA LEU A 417 4.61 2.28 25.35
C LEU A 417 3.20 1.69 25.33
N LEU A 418 2.17 2.52 25.17
CA LEU A 418 0.79 2.05 25.30
C LEU A 418 0.40 1.03 24.23
N PRO A 419 0.75 1.19 22.93
CA PRO A 419 0.47 0.16 21.93
C PRO A 419 1.14 -1.19 22.25
N ILE A 420 2.37 -1.18 22.79
CA ILE A 420 3.04 -2.40 23.29
C ILE A 420 2.28 -3.00 24.47
N GLY A 421 1.92 -2.18 25.45
CA GLY A 421 1.20 -2.63 26.64
C GLY A 421 -0.15 -3.26 26.30
N VAL A 422 -0.93 -2.61 25.42
CA VAL A 422 -2.22 -3.13 24.95
C VAL A 422 -2.04 -4.43 24.16
N GLY A 423 -1.08 -4.47 23.22
CA GLY A 423 -0.80 -5.66 22.42
C GLY A 423 -0.34 -6.85 23.27
N GLY A 424 0.62 -6.61 24.17
CA GLY A 424 1.11 -7.63 25.11
C GLY A 424 0.03 -8.10 26.08
N GLY A 425 -0.76 -7.17 26.64
CA GLY A 425 -1.89 -7.50 27.50
C GLY A 425 -2.93 -8.37 26.79
N ALA A 426 -3.30 -8.01 25.56
CA ALA A 426 -4.23 -8.81 24.75
C ALA A 426 -3.67 -10.21 24.47
N ALA A 427 -2.40 -10.33 24.10
CA ALA A 427 -1.75 -11.63 23.88
C ALA A 427 -1.73 -12.49 25.15
N CYS A 428 -1.42 -11.91 26.31
CA CYS A 428 -1.48 -12.59 27.60
C CYS A 428 -2.89 -13.09 27.91
N VAL A 429 -3.92 -12.25 27.73
CA VAL A 429 -5.32 -12.64 27.96
C VAL A 429 -5.73 -13.79 27.04
N VAL A 430 -5.43 -13.70 25.74
CA VAL A 430 -5.72 -14.76 24.77
C VAL A 430 -4.99 -16.06 25.16
N GLY A 431 -3.71 -15.97 25.51
CA GLY A 431 -2.93 -17.13 25.97
C GLY A 431 -3.51 -17.77 27.23
N LEU A 432 -3.90 -16.98 28.23
CA LEU A 432 -4.53 -17.45 29.46
C LEU A 432 -5.88 -18.12 29.19
N VAL A 433 -6.71 -17.53 28.32
CA VAL A 433 -7.99 -18.10 27.92
C VAL A 433 -7.78 -19.42 27.17
N ALA A 434 -6.82 -19.47 26.24
CA ALA A 434 -6.49 -20.69 25.49
C ALA A 434 -6.01 -21.82 26.42
N VAL A 435 -5.11 -21.53 27.37
CA VAL A 435 -4.63 -22.50 28.36
C VAL A 435 -5.75 -22.95 29.30
N ARG A 436 -6.60 -22.03 29.75
CA ARG A 436 -7.73 -22.38 30.62
C ARG A 436 -8.76 -23.24 29.90
N TRP A 437 -8.98 -22.99 28.61
CA TRP A 437 -9.90 -23.77 27.79
C TRP A 437 -9.32 -25.15 27.48
N SER A 438 -8.02 -25.25 27.17
CA SER A 438 -7.37 -26.55 26.92
C SER A 438 -7.33 -27.45 28.16
N ARG A 439 -7.17 -26.87 29.36
CA ARG A 439 -7.19 -27.60 30.64
C ARG A 439 -8.58 -28.00 31.12
N LYS A 440 -9.64 -27.31 30.68
CA LYS A 440 -11.03 -27.61 31.09
C LYS A 440 -11.63 -28.83 30.41
N HIS A 441 -11.00 -29.36 29.37
CA HIS A 441 -11.28 -30.69 28.85
C HIS A 441 -10.31 -31.65 29.53
N PRO A 442 -10.76 -32.49 30.50
CA PRO A 442 -9.93 -33.57 30.98
C PRO A 442 -9.48 -34.38 29.76
N ALA A 443 -8.23 -34.84 29.77
CA ALA A 443 -7.85 -35.95 28.89
C ALA A 443 -8.92 -37.03 29.09
N ALA A 444 -9.63 -37.39 28.02
CA ALA A 444 -10.43 -38.60 28.05
C ALA A 444 -9.49 -39.72 28.51
N PRO A 445 -9.92 -40.61 29.43
CA PRO A 445 -9.11 -41.77 29.79
C PRO A 445 -8.64 -42.44 28.51
N ASP A 446 -7.37 -42.86 28.45
CA ASP A 446 -6.73 -43.42 27.26
C ASP A 446 -7.74 -44.27 26.50
N ALA A 447 -8.23 -43.73 25.39
CA ALA A 447 -9.04 -44.51 24.48
C ALA A 447 -8.15 -45.68 24.07
N PRO A 448 -8.67 -46.93 24.04
CA PRO A 448 -7.91 -48.05 23.51
C PRO A 448 -7.32 -47.61 22.16
N ALA A 449 -6.02 -47.90 21.95
CA ALA A 449 -5.24 -47.44 20.81
C ALA A 449 -6.14 -47.35 19.58
N ALA A 450 -6.34 -46.12 19.09
CA ALA A 450 -7.30 -45.84 18.02
C ALA A 450 -7.04 -46.82 16.88
N ASP A 451 -8.06 -47.59 16.54
CA ASP A 451 -8.02 -48.50 15.40
C ASP A 451 -7.69 -47.64 14.17
N PRO A 452 -6.49 -47.79 13.56
CA PRO A 452 -6.06 -46.95 12.46
C PRO A 452 -7.04 -47.00 11.29
N GLU A 453 -7.77 -48.11 11.16
CA GLU A 453 -8.76 -48.34 10.12
C GLU A 453 -10.07 -47.58 10.40
N LEU A 454 -10.45 -47.42 11.68
CA LEU A 454 -11.61 -46.64 12.10
C LEU A 454 -11.36 -45.14 11.97
N ASP A 455 -10.16 -44.66 12.33
CA ASP A 455 -9.77 -43.26 12.16
C ASP A 455 -9.67 -42.91 10.66
N GLN A 456 -9.13 -43.80 9.82
CA GLN A 456 -9.16 -43.63 8.37
C GLN A 456 -10.58 -43.58 7.82
N ARG A 457 -11.47 -44.46 8.28
CA ARG A 457 -12.89 -44.45 7.89
C ARG A 457 -13.60 -43.20 8.35
N LEU A 458 -13.33 -42.69 9.55
CA LEU A 458 -13.91 -41.43 10.03
C LEU A 458 -13.38 -40.24 9.23
N ASP A 459 -12.09 -40.21 8.90
CA ASP A 459 -11.50 -39.17 8.06
C ASP A 459 -12.04 -39.23 6.62
N ASP A 460 -12.31 -40.42 6.09
CA ASP A 460 -12.93 -40.62 4.78
C ASP A 460 -14.46 -40.30 4.80
N GLU A 461 -15.18 -40.66 5.86
CA GLU A 461 -16.60 -40.28 6.05
C GLU A 461 -16.77 -38.76 6.26
N LEU A 462 -15.85 -38.12 7.01
CA LEU A 462 -15.83 -36.66 7.16
C LEU A 462 -15.43 -35.96 5.86
N ARG A 463 -14.58 -36.59 5.03
CA ARG A 463 -14.28 -36.15 3.67
C ARG A 463 -15.50 -36.17 2.75
N ASP A 464 -16.43 -37.08 2.96
CA ASP A 464 -17.65 -37.21 2.18
C ASP A 464 -18.78 -36.26 2.65
N LEU A 465 -18.64 -35.70 3.87
CA LEU A 465 -19.61 -34.77 4.45
C LEU A 465 -19.30 -33.28 4.21
N ASP A 466 -18.08 -32.93 3.81
CA ASP A 466 -17.65 -31.58 3.40
C ASP A 466 -17.69 -31.36 1.87
#